data_AF-A0A7C7NTL6-F1
#
_entry.id   AF-A0A7C7NTL6-F1
#
_cell.length_a   1.000
_cell.length_b   1.000
_cell.length_c   1.000
_cell.angle_alpha   90.00
_cell.angle_beta   90.00
_cell.angle_gamma   90.00
#
_symmetry.space_group_name_H-M   'P 1'
#
loop_
_entity.id
_entity.type
_entity.pdbx_description
1 polymer ?
#
loop_
_entity_poly.entity_id
_entity_poly.type
_entity_poly.pdbx_seq_one_letter_code
_entity_poly.pdbx_strand_id
1 'polypeptide(L)' 'LGRIDKEEFGVCVLCGELIVEERMIEVPNATKCVDCKTKDKLNLK' A
#
# COMPACT_ATOMS: atom_id res chain seq x y z
N LEU A 1 14.31 0.10 -23.49
CA LEU A 1 14.64 -0.59 -22.21
C LEU A 1 14.31 0.39 -21.07
N GLY A 2 13.06 0.45 -20.59
CA GLY A 2 12.64 1.60 -19.78
C GLY A 2 11.47 1.38 -18.82
N ARG A 3 11.30 0.16 -18.28
CA ARG A 3 10.18 -0.15 -17.37
C ARG A 3 10.56 -1.15 -16.27
N ILE A 4 11.75 -0.98 -15.67
CA ILE A 4 12.17 -1.78 -14.49
C ILE A 4 12.10 -0.92 -13.21
N ASP A 5 11.78 0.36 -13.33
CA ASP A 5 11.94 1.36 -12.27
C ASP A 5 10.59 1.85 -11.74
N LYS A 6 9.82 0.95 -11.14
CA LYS A 6 8.71 1.40 -10.31
C LYS A 6 8.86 0.75 -8.95
N GLU A 7 9.72 1.36 -8.16
CA GLU A 7 9.86 1.23 -6.70
C GLU A 7 8.57 1.66 -5.96
N GLU A 8 7.40 1.44 -6.57
CA GLU A 8 6.08 1.68 -5.98
C GLU A 8 5.52 0.40 -5.34
N PHE A 9 6.24 -0.73 -5.46
CA PHE A 9 5.86 -1.98 -4.82
C PHE A 9 6.12 -1.85 -3.32
N GLY A 10 5.06 -1.94 -2.53
CA GLY A 10 5.15 -1.66 -1.12
C GLY A 10 5.07 -0.19 -0.76
N VAL A 11 4.58 0.68 -1.64
CA VAL A 11 4.24 2.07 -1.30
C VAL A 11 2.73 2.29 -1.44
N CYS A 12 2.14 2.95 -0.46
CA CYS A 12 0.72 3.23 -0.44
C CYS A 12 0.39 4.29 -1.48
N VAL A 13 -0.53 3.98 -2.40
CA VAL A 13 -0.98 4.93 -3.44
C VAL A 13 -1.81 6.11 -2.91
N LEU A 14 -2.14 6.13 -1.61
CA LEU A 14 -2.96 7.18 -0.99
C LEU A 14 -2.12 8.19 -0.21
N CYS A 15 -1.19 7.72 0.62
CA CYS A 15 -0.34 8.58 1.43
C CYS A 15 1.13 8.60 0.99
N GLY A 16 1.55 7.70 0.11
CA GLY A 16 2.95 7.55 -0.28
C GLY A 16 3.82 6.87 0.78
N GLU A 17 3.25 6.32 1.86
CA GLU A 17 4.02 5.60 2.89
C GLU A 17 4.26 4.14 2.54
N LEU A 18 5.32 3.57 3.09
CA LEU A 18 5.65 2.17 2.91
C LEU A 18 4.56 1.26 3.51
N ILE A 19 4.15 0.25 2.74
CA ILE A 19 3.27 -0.82 3.17
C ILE A 19 4.13 -1.83 3.92
N VAL A 20 3.72 -2.16 5.14
CA VAL A 20 4.43 -3.12 5.99
C VAL A 20 4.53 -4.48 5.29
N GLU A 21 5.70 -5.13 5.33
CA GLU A 21 5.93 -6.43 4.68
C GLU A 21 4.94 -7.51 5.12
N GLU A 22 4.59 -7.54 6.41
CA GLU A 22 3.59 -8.48 6.96
C GLU A 22 2.27 -8.40 6.16
N ARG A 23 1.90 -7.19 5.73
CA ARG A 23 0.73 -6.96 4.90
C ARG A 23 0.94 -7.40 3.45
N MET A 24 2.14 -7.31 2.91
CA MET A 24 2.46 -7.86 1.59
C MET A 24 2.51 -9.39 1.60
N ILE A 25 2.84 -10.02 2.73
CA ILE A 25 2.80 -11.48 2.87
C ILE A 25 1.34 -11.96 2.91
N GLU A 26 0.48 -11.31 3.69
CA GLU A 26 -0.95 -11.63 3.72
C GLU A 26 -1.67 -11.27 2.41
N VAL A 27 -1.31 -10.13 1.81
CA VAL A 27 -1.94 -9.57 0.62
C VAL A 27 -0.87 -8.93 -0.29
N PRO A 28 -0.17 -9.71 -1.13
CA PRO A 28 0.95 -9.23 -1.96
C PRO A 28 0.55 -8.23 -3.03
N ASN A 29 -0.75 -8.15 -3.32
CA ASN A 29 -1.37 -7.19 -4.22
C ASN A 29 -1.94 -5.96 -3.48
N ALA A 30 -1.61 -5.76 -2.20
CA ALA A 30 -2.04 -4.57 -1.46
C ALA A 30 -1.34 -3.32 -1.99
N THR A 31 -2.13 -2.38 -2.50
CA THR A 31 -1.66 -1.06 -2.97
C THR A 31 -1.87 0.06 -1.94
N LYS A 32 -2.47 -0.26 -0.78
CA LYS A 32 -2.79 0.69 0.29
C LYS A 32 -2.20 0.19 1.61
N CYS A 33 -1.63 1.10 2.41
CA CYS A 33 -1.16 0.81 3.75
C CYS A 33 -2.33 0.42 4.69
N VAL A 34 -1.99 -0.17 5.83
CA VAL A 34 -2.97 -0.61 6.83
C VAL A 34 -3.78 0.58 7.34
N ASP A 35 -3.15 1.71 7.62
CA ASP A 35 -3.82 2.94 8.07
C ASP A 35 -4.88 3.44 7.09
N CYS A 36 -4.50 3.64 5.82
CA CYS A 36 -5.46 4.11 4.82
C CYS A 36 -6.59 3.11 4.58
N LYS A 37 -6.30 1.80 4.60
CA LYS A 37 -7.35 0.78 4.49
C LYS A 37 -8.27 0.77 5.71
N THR A 38 -7.71 0.94 6.89
CA THR A 38 -8.46 0.96 8.16
C THR A 38 -9.36 2.18 8.20
N LYS A 39 -8.86 3.36 7.83
CA LYS A 39 -9.65 4.60 7.67
C LYS A 39 -10.80 4.44 6.68
N ASP A 40 -10.54 3.85 5.52
CA ASP A 40 -11.56 3.56 4.48
C ASP A 40 -12.66 2.63 5.03
N LYS A 41 -12.28 1.59 5.78
CA LYS A 41 -13.22 0.64 6.35
C LYS A 41 -14.02 1.19 7.54
N LEU A 42 -13.42 2.11 8.31
CA LEU A 42 -14.05 2.68 9.50
C LEU A 42 -15.00 3.85 9.19
N ASN A 43 -15.06 4.35 7.95
CA ASN A 43 -16.00 5.43 7.57
C ASN A 43 -15.95 6.65 8.51
N LEU A 44 -14.79 6.90 9.13
CA LEU A 44 -14.58 8.05 10.01
C LEU A 44 -14.47 9.29 9.12
N LYS A 45 -15.58 10.01 8.99
CA LYS A 45 -15.69 11.33 8.35
C LYS A 45 -14.96 12.40 9.15
#